data_AF-A0A165DZF7-F1
#
_entry.id   AF-A0A165DZF7-F1
#
_cell.length_a   1.000
_cell.length_b   1.000
_cell.length_c   1.000
_cell.angle_alpha   90.00
_cell.angle_beta   90.00
_cell.angle_gamma   90.00
#
_symmetry.space_group_name_H-M   'P 1'
#
loop_
_entity.id
_entity.type
_entity.pdbx_description
1 polymer ?
#
loop_
_entity_poly.entity_id
_entity_poly.type
_entity_poly.pdbx_seq_one_letter_code
_entity_poly.pdbx_strand_id
1 'polypeptide(L)'
;MKPFLGNSVGVVSLATLLVMTSALLRNGPALDINRRPEGHTYVGKDYPRTWDLGIAKVHKAMEDTVHYAHDTALGLIEWNSTLPLGGGMLHLGPHQRVFSVSMFHQLRCLDIIGRELLDRSEQAVTAEPTALAHHCMNYLRLMVLCRSDTRLESAYNIMGPRIVTSSITHTCNDWSAVYAAATDNYLAYIDRQP
;
A
#
# COMPACT_ATOMS: atom_id res chain seq x y z
N MET A 1 10.25 6.72 88.56
CA MET A 1 9.31 6.37 87.49
C MET A 1 9.24 7.51 86.49
N LYS A 2 9.79 7.36 85.28
CA LYS A 2 9.58 8.26 84.13
C LYS A 2 8.92 7.44 83.02
N PRO A 3 7.81 7.87 82.41
CA PRO A 3 7.11 7.05 81.44
C PRO A 3 7.76 7.17 80.05
N PHE A 4 7.88 6.02 79.39
CA PHE A 4 8.23 5.86 77.97
C PHE A 4 7.08 6.40 77.10
N LEU A 5 7.19 7.64 76.61
CA LEU A 5 6.39 8.16 75.48
C LEU A 5 7.35 8.58 74.37
N GLY A 6 7.87 7.63 73.59
CA GLY A 6 8.82 7.89 72.50
C GLY A 6 8.52 7.19 71.18
N ASN A 7 7.74 6.11 71.17
CA ASN A 7 7.60 5.26 69.98
C ASN A 7 6.30 5.44 69.18
N SER A 8 5.34 6.21 69.69
CA SER A 8 4.01 6.29 69.08
C SER A 8 3.96 7.21 67.85
N VAL A 9 4.76 8.29 67.83
CA VAL A 9 4.73 9.30 66.76
C VAL A 9 5.39 8.77 65.47
N GLY A 10 6.50 8.03 65.58
CA GLY A 10 7.19 7.46 64.42
C GLY A 10 6.38 6.39 63.68
N VAL A 11 5.61 5.59 64.42
CA VAL A 11 4.77 4.52 63.85
C VAL A 11 3.58 5.09 63.07
N VAL A 12 2.98 6.18 63.56
CA VAL A 12 1.85 6.85 62.88
C VAL A 12 2.31 7.52 61.58
N SER A 13 3.49 8.14 61.54
CA SER A 13 4.05 8.73 60.32
C SER A 13 4.40 7.69 59.26
N LEU A 14 4.91 6.52 59.66
CA LEU A 14 5.23 5.44 58.72
C LEU A 14 3.95 4.80 58.14
N ALA A 15 2.93 4.61 58.99
CA ALA A 15 1.64 4.06 58.57
C ALA A 15 0.91 5.00 57.60
N THR A 16 0.93 6.31 57.85
CA THR A 16 0.32 7.30 56.94
C THR A 16 1.04 7.38 55.59
N LEU A 17 2.37 7.30 55.56
CA LEU A 17 3.15 7.26 54.32
C LEU A 17 2.87 5.99 53.49
N LEU A 18 2.72 4.84 54.16
CA LEU A 18 2.35 3.57 53.52
C LEU A 18 0.91 3.60 52.95
N VAL A 19 -0.03 4.23 53.67
CA VAL A 19 -1.41 4.41 53.18
C VAL A 19 -1.46 5.37 51.99
N MET A 20 -0.70 6.47 52.02
CA MET A 20 -0.66 7.42 50.90
C MET A 20 0.01 6.83 49.65
N THR A 21 1.11 6.09 49.81
CA THR A 21 1.77 5.41 48.67
C THR A 21 0.91 4.29 48.10
N SER A 22 0.25 3.49 48.93
CA SER A 22 -0.70 2.46 48.46
C SER A 22 -1.94 3.07 47.81
N ALA A 23 -2.45 4.21 48.28
CA ALA A 23 -3.52 4.94 47.62
C ALA A 23 -3.09 5.52 46.26
N LEU A 24 -1.87 6.05 46.15
CA LEU A 24 -1.29 6.52 44.88
C LEU A 24 -1.03 5.36 43.89
N LEU A 25 -0.62 4.18 44.37
CA LEU A 25 -0.45 3.00 43.53
C LEU A 25 -1.78 2.37 43.09
N ARG A 26 -2.84 2.49 43.90
CA ARG A 26 -4.19 1.99 43.56
C ARG A 26 -5.00 2.93 42.68
N ASN A 27 -4.86 4.25 42.88
CA ASN A 27 -5.70 5.27 42.23
C ASN A 27 -4.92 6.20 41.29
N GLY A 28 -3.60 6.04 41.15
CA GLY A 28 -2.84 6.73 40.12
C GLY A 28 -3.35 6.32 38.74
N PRO A 29 -3.37 7.24 37.76
CA PRO A 29 -3.69 6.84 36.39
C PRO A 29 -2.72 5.74 35.98
N ALA A 30 -3.25 4.59 35.57
CA ALA A 30 -2.43 3.57 34.96
C ALA A 30 -1.75 4.22 33.76
N LEU A 31 -0.43 4.42 33.85
CA LEU A 31 0.38 4.68 32.67
C LEU A 31 0.27 3.42 31.83
N ASP A 32 -0.66 3.45 30.88
CA ASP A 32 -0.78 2.41 29.87
C ASP A 32 0.42 2.54 28.93
N ILE A 33 1.52 1.91 29.35
CA ILE A 33 2.77 1.79 28.59
C ILE A 33 2.54 1.04 27.26
N ASN A 34 1.37 0.43 27.09
CA ASN A 34 0.93 -0.27 25.88
C ASN A 34 -0.03 0.55 25.02
N ARG A 35 -0.41 1.79 25.42
CA ARG A 35 -1.16 2.68 24.55
C ARG A 35 -0.23 3.18 23.44
N ARG A 36 -0.15 2.42 22.35
CA ARG A 36 0.42 2.94 21.10
C ARG A 36 -0.26 4.28 20.79
N PRO A 37 0.50 5.32 20.42
CA PRO A 37 -0.10 6.52 19.84
C PRO A 37 -1.04 6.07 18.71
N GLU A 38 -2.24 6.64 18.63
CA GLU A 38 -3.13 6.36 17.51
C GLU A 38 -2.44 6.80 16.22
N GLY A 39 -1.97 5.84 15.42
CA GLY A 39 -1.32 6.09 14.14
C GLY A 39 0.12 5.59 14.03
N HIS A 40 0.65 5.68 12.81
CA HIS A 40 2.03 5.32 12.47
C HIS A 40 2.89 6.58 12.36
N THR A 41 4.15 6.50 12.79
CA THR A 41 5.12 7.61 12.65
C THR A 41 5.62 7.78 11.22
N TYR A 42 5.48 6.75 10.37
CA TYR A 42 6.03 6.65 9.02
C TYR A 42 7.58 6.69 8.96
N VAL A 43 8.25 6.56 10.11
CA VAL A 43 9.71 6.51 10.22
C VAL A 43 10.19 5.05 10.24
N GLY A 44 11.29 4.76 9.55
CA GLY A 44 11.87 3.42 9.51
C GLY A 44 10.87 2.39 8.97
N LYS A 45 10.48 1.42 9.81
CA LYS A 45 9.49 0.37 9.50
C LYS A 45 8.10 0.61 10.12
N ASP A 46 7.90 1.75 10.79
CA ASP A 46 6.63 2.05 11.44
C ASP A 46 5.66 2.73 10.47
N TYR A 47 5.08 1.93 9.58
CA TYR A 47 4.04 2.32 8.63
C TYR A 47 3.18 1.07 8.33
N PRO A 48 1.91 1.25 7.91
CA PRO A 48 1.08 0.11 7.60
C PRO A 48 1.54 -0.54 6.29
N ARG A 49 1.50 -1.88 6.22
CA ARG A 49 1.84 -2.62 4.98
C ARG A 49 0.78 -2.52 3.88
N THR A 50 -0.42 -2.10 4.26
CA THR A 50 -1.58 -1.94 3.38
C THR A 50 -2.14 -0.54 3.56
N TRP A 51 -2.60 0.05 2.47
CA TRP A 51 -3.36 1.29 2.54
C TRP A 51 -4.84 0.92 2.60
N ASP A 52 -5.40 0.95 3.81
CA ASP A 52 -6.79 0.57 4.04
C ASP A 52 -7.73 1.75 3.75
N LEU A 53 -8.41 1.66 2.62
CA LEU A 53 -9.39 2.66 2.15
C LEU A 53 -10.83 2.12 2.20
N GLY A 54 -11.06 0.90 2.73
CA GLY A 54 -12.38 0.29 2.70
C GLY A 54 -12.94 0.07 1.29
N ILE A 55 -12.09 -0.35 0.35
CA ILE A 55 -12.45 -0.47 -1.07
C ILE A 55 -13.54 -1.51 -1.31
N ALA A 56 -14.55 -1.12 -2.09
CA ALA A 56 -15.64 -2.01 -2.50
C ALA A 56 -15.18 -3.06 -3.51
N LYS A 57 -15.99 -4.10 -3.70
CA LYS A 57 -15.85 -5.06 -4.79
C LYS A 57 -16.73 -4.66 -5.96
N VAL A 58 -16.22 -4.85 -7.17
CA VAL A 58 -16.93 -4.59 -8.42
C VAL A 58 -16.78 -5.78 -9.36
N HIS A 59 -17.72 -5.90 -10.30
CA HIS A 59 -17.66 -6.90 -11.36
C HIS A 59 -17.16 -6.25 -12.65
N LYS A 60 -16.13 -6.83 -13.26
CA LYS A 60 -15.54 -6.34 -14.52
C LYS A 60 -15.41 -7.50 -15.50
N ALA A 61 -15.89 -7.32 -16.72
CA ALA A 61 -15.61 -8.25 -17.81
C ALA A 61 -14.24 -7.94 -18.42
N MET A 62 -13.52 -8.97 -18.85
CA MET A 62 -12.37 -8.80 -19.73
C MET A 62 -12.87 -8.61 -21.15
N GLU A 63 -12.38 -7.57 -21.83
CA GLU A 63 -12.77 -7.21 -23.19
C GLU A 63 -11.52 -7.01 -24.04
N ASP A 64 -11.62 -7.38 -25.32
CA ASP A 64 -10.59 -7.04 -26.30
C ASP A 64 -10.51 -5.51 -26.41
N THR A 65 -9.30 -4.98 -26.45
CA THR A 65 -9.07 -3.53 -26.49
C THR A 65 -8.21 -3.14 -27.69
N VAL A 66 -8.57 -2.03 -28.32
CA VAL A 66 -7.73 -1.33 -29.32
C VAL A 66 -6.88 -0.21 -28.68
N HIS A 67 -7.08 0.03 -27.38
CA HIS A 67 -6.32 0.99 -26.58
C HIS A 67 -4.98 0.39 -26.15
N TYR A 68 -4.05 1.27 -25.75
CA TYR A 68 -2.75 0.95 -25.19
C TYR A 68 -1.76 0.35 -26.20
N ALA A 69 -1.97 0.58 -27.50
CA ALA A 69 -1.04 0.17 -28.55
C ALA A 69 0.29 0.95 -28.46
N HIS A 70 1.37 0.28 -28.04
CA HIS A 70 2.66 0.92 -27.76
C HIS A 70 3.32 1.61 -28.96
N ASP A 71 3.00 1.16 -30.18
CA ASP A 71 3.53 1.67 -31.46
C ASP A 71 2.75 2.89 -32.00
N THR A 72 1.80 3.42 -31.22
CA THR A 72 0.97 4.56 -31.62
C THR A 72 1.12 5.76 -30.67
N ALA A 73 1.00 6.97 -31.23
CA ALA A 73 0.98 8.21 -30.44
C ALA A 73 -0.18 8.23 -29.43
N LEU A 74 -1.34 7.67 -29.79
CA LEU A 74 -2.47 7.56 -28.89
C LEU A 74 -2.17 6.60 -27.72
N GLY A 75 -1.62 5.42 -28.00
CA GLY A 75 -1.30 4.45 -26.95
C GLY A 75 -0.26 4.98 -25.95
N LEU A 76 0.72 5.77 -26.40
CA LEU A 76 1.66 6.47 -25.51
C LEU A 76 0.94 7.41 -24.51
N ILE A 77 -0.08 8.13 -24.98
CA ILE A 77 -0.91 9.01 -24.12
C ILE A 77 -1.76 8.17 -23.16
N GLU A 78 -2.36 7.09 -23.66
CA GLU A 78 -3.19 6.19 -22.86
C GLU A 78 -2.38 5.53 -21.75
N TRP A 79 -1.17 5.02 -22.04
CA TRP A 79 -0.26 4.49 -21.04
C TRP A 79 0.12 5.51 -19.98
N ASN A 80 0.43 6.75 -20.37
CA ASN A 80 0.70 7.83 -19.42
C ASN A 80 -0.52 8.15 -18.54
N SER A 81 -1.74 7.93 -19.03
CA SER A 81 -2.99 8.15 -18.29
C SER A 81 -3.36 7.02 -17.31
N THR A 82 -2.62 5.89 -17.34
CA THR A 82 -2.89 4.75 -16.44
C THR A 82 -2.53 5.02 -14.99
N LEU A 83 -1.83 6.12 -14.67
CA LEU A 83 -1.46 6.48 -13.30
C LEU A 83 -2.25 7.71 -12.85
N PRO A 84 -2.60 7.83 -11.55
CA PRO A 84 -3.22 9.04 -11.04
C PRO A 84 -2.26 10.23 -11.12
N LEU A 85 -2.80 11.43 -10.87
CA LEU A 85 -1.97 12.63 -10.71
C LEU A 85 -0.84 12.38 -9.70
N GLY A 86 0.35 12.90 -9.98
CA GLY A 86 1.56 12.58 -9.20
C GLY A 86 2.17 11.21 -9.50
N GLY A 87 1.66 10.49 -10.52
CA GLY A 87 2.25 9.24 -11.00
C GLY A 87 2.10 8.08 -10.02
N GLY A 88 1.08 8.08 -9.14
CA GLY A 88 0.86 7.01 -8.17
C GLY A 88 1.89 6.96 -7.03
N MET A 89 2.64 8.04 -6.83
CA MET A 89 3.51 8.24 -5.67
C MET A 89 2.69 8.87 -4.55
N LEU A 90 2.74 8.26 -3.36
CA LEU A 90 2.04 8.73 -2.18
C LEU A 90 3.02 9.44 -1.24
N HIS A 91 2.56 10.50 -0.60
CA HIS A 91 3.27 11.25 0.41
C HIS A 91 2.54 11.12 1.75
N LEU A 92 3.04 10.23 2.61
CA LEU A 92 2.34 9.82 3.84
C LEU A 92 3.11 10.21 5.10
N GLY A 93 2.34 10.43 6.17
CA GLY A 93 2.85 10.77 7.48
C GLY A 93 3.31 12.23 7.63
N PRO A 94 3.78 12.60 8.84
CA PRO A 94 4.16 13.97 9.17
C PRO A 94 5.29 14.52 8.29
N HIS A 95 6.19 13.64 7.84
CA HIS A 95 7.35 14.01 7.04
C HIS A 95 7.16 13.80 5.53
N GLN A 96 5.91 13.59 5.07
CA GLN A 96 5.60 13.42 3.64
C GLN A 96 6.44 12.32 2.96
N ARG A 97 6.67 11.21 3.66
CA ARG A 97 7.50 10.12 3.17
C ARG A 97 6.88 9.53 1.91
N VAL A 98 7.72 9.28 0.91
CA VAL A 98 7.31 8.74 -0.38
C VAL A 98 7.06 7.24 -0.31
N PHE A 99 5.91 6.81 -0.83
CA PHE A 99 5.51 5.42 -1.02
C PHE A 99 4.93 5.22 -2.42
N SER A 100 4.78 3.97 -2.84
CA SER A 100 4.02 3.62 -4.05
C SER A 100 3.11 2.44 -3.74
N VAL A 101 1.88 2.49 -4.26
CA VAL A 101 0.96 1.35 -4.18
C VAL A 101 1.41 0.29 -5.17
N SER A 102 1.43 -0.98 -4.75
CA SER A 102 1.87 -2.10 -5.60
C SER A 102 1.16 -2.13 -6.95
N MET A 103 -0.14 -1.80 -7.01
CA MET A 103 -0.90 -1.76 -8.26
C MET A 103 -0.35 -0.72 -9.25
N PHE A 104 -0.06 0.52 -8.80
CA PHE A 104 0.54 1.55 -9.66
C PHE A 104 1.95 1.16 -10.12
N HIS A 105 2.74 0.51 -9.26
CA HIS A 105 4.05 -0.01 -9.64
C HIS A 105 3.93 -1.07 -10.74
N GLN A 106 2.96 -1.99 -10.63
CA GLN A 106 2.68 -2.99 -11.67
C GLN A 106 2.34 -2.33 -13.02
N LEU A 107 1.46 -1.32 -13.04
CA LEU A 107 1.09 -0.59 -14.26
C LEU A 107 2.30 0.11 -14.90
N ARG A 108 3.12 0.79 -14.10
CA ARG A 108 4.36 1.41 -14.59
C ARG A 108 5.33 0.37 -15.16
N CYS A 109 5.51 -0.77 -14.48
CA CYS A 109 6.36 -1.84 -14.97
C CYS A 109 5.86 -2.43 -16.30
N LEU A 110 4.55 -2.58 -16.46
CA LEU A 110 3.95 -3.04 -17.71
C LEU A 110 4.27 -2.09 -18.88
N ASP A 111 4.09 -0.77 -18.69
CA ASP A 111 4.43 0.21 -19.72
C ASP A 111 5.92 0.15 -20.11
N ILE A 112 6.82 0.09 -19.12
CA ILE A 112 8.27 -0.02 -19.34
C ILE A 112 8.61 -1.26 -20.17
N ILE A 113 8.03 -2.41 -19.83
CA ILE A 113 8.28 -3.67 -20.57
C ILE A 113 7.74 -3.56 -22.00
N GLY A 114 6.56 -2.99 -22.19
CA GLY A 114 5.99 -2.81 -23.52
C GLY A 114 6.85 -1.92 -24.42
N ARG A 115 7.39 -0.83 -23.89
CA ARG A 115 8.33 0.06 -24.61
C ARG A 115 9.65 -0.65 -24.93
N GLU A 116 10.23 -1.38 -23.96
CA GLU A 116 11.44 -2.17 -24.18
C GLU A 116 11.23 -3.22 -25.29
N LEU A 117 10.06 -3.87 -25.33
CA LEU A 117 9.73 -4.85 -26.38
C LEU A 117 9.61 -4.18 -27.75
N LEU A 118 8.98 -3.01 -27.83
CA LEU A 118 8.86 -2.24 -29.08
C LEU A 118 10.25 -1.84 -29.60
N ASP A 119 11.06 -1.20 -28.76
CA ASP A 119 12.41 -0.75 -29.12
C ASP A 119 13.27 -1.91 -29.64
N ARG A 120 13.19 -3.08 -28.98
CA ARG A 120 13.94 -4.28 -29.39
C ARG A 120 13.41 -4.88 -30.69
N SER A 121 12.10 -4.79 -30.94
CA SER A 121 11.48 -5.29 -32.17
C SER A 121 11.88 -4.47 -33.39
N GLU A 122 11.98 -3.14 -33.25
CA GLU A 122 12.34 -2.23 -34.34
C GLU A 122 13.83 -2.29 -34.68
N GLN A 123 14.68 -2.48 -33.66
CA GLN A 123 16.13 -2.38 -33.82
C GLN A 123 16.81 -3.74 -34.11
N ALA A 124 16.05 -4.84 -34.19
CA ALA A 124 16.58 -6.21 -34.33
C ALA A 124 17.73 -6.52 -33.34
N VAL A 125 17.62 -6.01 -32.12
CA VAL A 125 18.72 -5.96 -31.15
C VAL A 125 18.91 -7.31 -30.46
N THR A 126 20.14 -7.84 -30.56
CA THR A 126 20.60 -9.01 -29.80
C THR A 126 21.12 -8.67 -28.40
N ALA A 127 21.14 -7.39 -28.03
CA ALA A 127 21.62 -6.93 -26.73
C ALA A 127 20.70 -7.37 -25.57
N GLU A 128 21.32 -7.52 -24.40
CA GLU A 128 20.61 -7.85 -23.17
C GLU A 128 19.55 -6.78 -22.82
N PRO A 129 18.43 -7.18 -22.19
CA PRO A 129 17.43 -6.23 -21.71
C PRO A 129 18.03 -5.19 -20.77
N THR A 130 17.45 -3.99 -20.75
CA THR A 130 17.87 -2.97 -19.79
C THR A 130 17.71 -3.46 -18.34
N ALA A 131 18.58 -2.98 -17.44
CA ALA A 131 18.49 -3.34 -16.01
C ALA A 131 17.10 -2.99 -15.41
N LEU A 132 16.47 -1.92 -15.92
CA LEU A 132 15.13 -1.51 -15.55
C LEU A 132 14.07 -2.50 -16.06
N ALA A 133 14.12 -2.91 -17.34
CA ALA A 133 13.22 -3.93 -17.86
C ALA A 133 13.37 -5.26 -17.10
N HIS A 134 14.60 -5.67 -16.79
CA HIS A 134 14.84 -6.86 -15.98
C HIS A 134 14.26 -6.74 -14.56
N HIS A 135 14.39 -5.58 -13.91
CA HIS A 135 13.75 -5.31 -12.62
C HIS A 135 12.21 -5.41 -12.71
N CYS A 136 11.61 -4.77 -13.72
CA CYS A 136 10.17 -4.76 -13.95
C CYS A 136 9.63 -6.17 -14.22
N MET A 137 10.33 -6.96 -15.04
CA MET A 137 9.97 -8.36 -15.33
C MET A 137 9.99 -9.21 -14.06
N ASN A 138 11.01 -9.06 -13.22
CA ASN A 138 11.09 -9.78 -11.95
C ASN A 138 9.99 -9.36 -10.97
N TYR A 139 9.68 -8.06 -10.91
CA TYR A 139 8.59 -7.55 -10.08
C TYR A 139 7.23 -8.13 -10.51
N LEU A 140 6.89 -8.05 -11.81
CA LEU A 140 5.62 -8.59 -12.31
C LEU A 140 5.53 -10.10 -12.15
N ARG A 141 6.62 -10.84 -12.39
CA ARG A 141 6.68 -12.28 -12.13
C ARG A 141 6.32 -12.59 -10.68
N LEU A 142 6.91 -11.88 -9.72
CA LEU A 142 6.62 -12.09 -8.30
C LEU A 142 5.14 -11.77 -7.99
N MET A 143 4.61 -10.69 -8.54
CA MET A 143 3.21 -10.31 -8.31
C MET A 143 2.23 -11.34 -8.87
N VAL A 144 2.46 -11.83 -10.09
CA VAL A 144 1.64 -12.88 -10.72
C VAL A 144 1.70 -14.17 -9.91
N LEU A 145 2.87 -14.60 -9.46
CA LEU A 145 3.00 -15.83 -8.66
C LEU A 145 2.27 -15.75 -7.31
N CYS A 146 2.14 -14.57 -6.72
CA CYS A 146 1.48 -14.40 -5.42
C CYS A 146 -0.02 -14.11 -5.50
N ARG A 147 -0.50 -13.55 -6.61
CA ARG A 147 -1.86 -12.96 -6.70
C ARG A 147 -2.56 -13.23 -8.03
N SER A 148 -2.15 -14.25 -8.77
CA SER A 148 -2.85 -14.65 -9.99
C SER A 148 -4.31 -15.03 -9.70
N ASP A 149 -5.19 -14.69 -10.63
CA ASP A 149 -6.52 -15.27 -10.66
C ASP A 149 -6.41 -16.74 -11.08
N THR A 150 -6.88 -17.65 -10.23
CA THR A 150 -6.86 -19.10 -10.50
C THR A 150 -8.16 -19.59 -11.11
N ARG A 151 -9.05 -18.67 -11.51
CA ARG A 151 -10.28 -19.00 -12.22
C ARG A 151 -9.98 -19.65 -13.57
N LEU A 152 -10.68 -20.74 -13.84
CA LEU A 152 -10.62 -21.42 -15.13
C LEU A 152 -11.34 -20.59 -16.20
N GLU A 153 -10.72 -20.48 -17.37
CA GLU A 153 -11.34 -19.95 -18.58
C GLU A 153 -12.49 -20.87 -19.04
N SER A 154 -13.53 -20.27 -19.61
CA SER A 154 -14.69 -21.03 -20.07
C SER A 154 -14.44 -21.55 -21.48
N ALA A 155 -14.60 -22.86 -21.69
CA ALA A 155 -14.68 -23.43 -23.03
C ALA A 155 -16.08 -23.18 -23.59
N TYR A 156 -16.17 -22.45 -24.70
CA TYR A 156 -17.46 -22.13 -25.35
C TYR A 156 -17.56 -22.71 -26.78
N ASN A 157 -16.45 -23.20 -27.34
CA ASN A 157 -16.44 -23.97 -28.57
C ASN A 157 -15.79 -25.34 -28.34
N ILE A 158 -16.21 -26.35 -29.10
CA ILE A 158 -15.61 -27.70 -29.05
C ILE A 158 -14.53 -27.93 -30.11
N MET A 159 -14.49 -27.10 -31.15
CA MET A 159 -13.61 -27.20 -32.31
C MET A 159 -13.28 -25.78 -32.83
N GLY A 160 -12.13 -25.62 -33.48
CA GLY A 160 -11.70 -24.34 -34.06
C GLY A 160 -10.71 -23.55 -33.19
N PRO A 161 -10.27 -22.36 -33.64
CA PRO A 161 -9.12 -21.66 -33.04
C PRO A 161 -9.41 -20.93 -31.71
N ARG A 162 -10.69 -20.72 -31.34
CA ARG A 162 -11.08 -20.03 -30.09
C ARG A 162 -11.95 -20.95 -29.21
N ILE A 163 -11.35 -22.01 -28.68
CA ILE A 163 -12.03 -23.01 -27.83
C ILE A 163 -12.40 -22.39 -26.48
N VAL A 164 -11.49 -21.62 -25.89
CA VAL A 164 -11.63 -20.97 -24.58
C VAL A 164 -11.82 -19.47 -24.73
N THR A 165 -12.50 -18.87 -23.75
CA THR A 165 -12.63 -17.41 -23.62
C THR A 165 -12.17 -16.94 -22.25
N SER A 166 -11.39 -15.87 -22.26
CA SER A 166 -11.04 -15.07 -21.08
C SER A 166 -12.07 -13.97 -20.81
N SER A 167 -13.06 -13.76 -21.69
CA SER A 167 -14.14 -12.75 -21.55
C SER A 167 -15.18 -13.14 -20.50
N ILE A 168 -14.72 -13.49 -19.31
CA ILE A 168 -15.54 -13.81 -18.16
C ILE A 168 -15.57 -12.61 -17.20
N THR A 169 -16.65 -12.48 -16.45
CA THR A 169 -16.79 -11.40 -15.47
C THR A 169 -16.04 -11.73 -14.19
N HIS A 170 -14.98 -11.00 -13.87
CA HIS A 170 -14.19 -11.15 -12.65
C HIS A 170 -14.75 -10.28 -11.50
N THR A 171 -14.48 -10.71 -10.27
CA THR A 171 -14.74 -9.90 -9.07
C THR A 171 -13.45 -9.20 -8.66
N CYS A 172 -13.40 -7.89 -8.88
CA CYS A 172 -12.22 -7.06 -8.66
C CYS A 172 -12.40 -6.13 -7.47
N ASN A 173 -11.32 -5.52 -7.01
CA ASN A 173 -11.42 -4.32 -6.16
C ASN A 173 -11.83 -3.12 -7.03
N ASP A 174 -12.63 -2.22 -6.47
CA ASP A 174 -12.88 -0.93 -7.09
C ASP A 174 -11.66 -0.03 -6.95
N TRP A 175 -10.82 -0.02 -7.97
CA TRP A 175 -9.61 0.78 -7.98
C TRP A 175 -9.90 2.28 -8.11
N SER A 176 -11.10 2.71 -8.51
CA SER A 176 -11.42 4.14 -8.65
C SER A 176 -11.21 4.91 -7.34
N ALA A 177 -11.57 4.30 -6.21
CA ALA A 177 -11.33 4.85 -4.88
C ALA A 177 -9.82 5.03 -4.57
N VAL A 178 -8.97 4.13 -5.07
CA VAL A 178 -7.52 4.20 -4.89
C VAL A 178 -6.91 5.30 -5.76
N TYR A 179 -7.40 5.50 -6.99
CA TYR A 179 -6.99 6.62 -7.84
C TYR A 179 -7.38 7.97 -7.25
N ALA A 180 -8.62 8.08 -6.74
CA ALA A 180 -9.10 9.29 -6.08
C ALA A 180 -8.25 9.61 -4.85
N ALA A 181 -8.08 8.64 -3.94
CA ALA A 181 -7.27 8.83 -2.73
C ALA A 181 -5.80 9.17 -3.03
N ALA A 182 -5.20 8.58 -4.07
CA ALA A 182 -3.83 8.91 -4.48
C ALA A 182 -3.72 10.32 -5.04
N THR A 183 -4.71 10.75 -5.83
CA THR A 183 -4.81 12.11 -6.37
C THR A 183 -4.96 13.12 -5.24
N ASP A 184 -5.89 12.90 -4.31
CA ASP A 184 -6.11 13.78 -3.15
C ASP A 184 -4.86 13.87 -2.27
N ASN A 185 -4.17 12.74 -2.08
CA ASN A 185 -2.91 12.71 -1.34
C ASN A 185 -1.82 13.55 -2.02
N TYR A 186 -1.69 13.47 -3.34
CA TYR A 186 -0.72 14.26 -4.09
C TYR A 186 -1.07 15.76 -4.09
N LEU A 187 -2.36 16.10 -4.25
CA LEU A 187 -2.84 17.49 -4.15
C LEU A 187 -2.54 18.09 -2.77
N ALA A 188 -2.81 17.34 -1.70
CA ALA A 188 -2.48 17.79 -0.34
C ALA A 188 -0.97 17.94 -0.11
N TYR A 189 -0.14 17.19 -0.84
CA TYR A 189 1.32 17.33 -0.78
C TYR A 189 1.81 18.61 -1.47
N ILE A 190 1.32 18.90 -2.68
CA ILE A 190 1.72 20.11 -3.42
C ILE A 190 1.26 21.38 -2.71
N ASP A 191 0.07 21.38 -2.11
CA ASP A 191 -0.45 22.54 -1.37
C ASP A 191 0.36 22.86 -0.09
N ARG A 192 1.14 21.89 0.39
CA ARG A 192 2.03 22.04 1.56
C ARG A 192 3.46 22.39 1.19
N GLN A 193 3.81 22.41 -0.11
CA GLN A 193 5.12 22.87 -0.54
C GLN A 193 5.17 24.41 -0.46
N PRO A 194 6.26 24.98 0.08
CA PRO A 194 6.45 26.43 0.14
C PRO A 194 6.64 27.08 -1.23
#